data_AF-A0A2V9BI96-F1
#
_entry.id   AF-A0A2V9BI96-F1
#
_cell.length_a   1.000
_cell.length_b   1.000
_cell.length_c   1.000
_cell.angle_alpha   90.00
_cell.angle_beta   90.00
_cell.angle_gamma   90.00
#
_symmetry.space_group_name_H-M   'P 1'
#
loop_
_entity.id
_entity.type
_entity.pdbx_description
1 polymer ?
#
loop_
_entity_poly.entity_id
_entity_poly.type
_entity_poly.pdbx_seq_one_letter_code
_entity_poly.pdbx_strand_id
1 'polypeptide(L)'
;MPNGQAQASQVSLADEGITVIGARNGLELAIRRSPARSLGKVISRPDSSDLIAGVEVEQMQVQADDRGFFAELARLGSSGIAARMVPAGERKIQISTTLTYPGTIKAIHYHYMQTDLWAPIAGMLQVFLCDLRRSSATFGLINTVYVGVLRPWEILIPPGVAHGYKTLGAQPAQLVYLTDRYYNPEDEGRLPYNHPDVGYDWETQHK
;
A
#
# COMPACT_ATOMS: atom_id res chain seq x y z
N MET A 1 33.36 13.23 52.04
CA MET A 1 32.48 12.23 51.41
C MET A 1 31.42 12.99 50.62
N PRO A 2 31.44 12.98 49.29
CA PRO A 2 30.57 13.82 48.47
C PRO A 2 29.18 13.21 48.34
N ASN A 3 28.16 14.07 48.48
CA ASN A 3 26.77 13.74 48.22
C ASN A 3 26.57 13.41 46.73
N GLY A 4 26.26 12.15 46.44
CA GLY A 4 25.85 11.70 45.12
C GLY A 4 24.51 12.33 44.75
N GLN A 5 24.55 13.29 43.83
CA GLN A 5 23.35 13.70 43.10
C GLN A 5 22.92 12.51 42.25
N ALA A 6 21.76 11.94 42.57
CA ALA A 6 21.08 10.99 41.71
C ALA A 6 20.78 11.71 40.39
N GLN A 7 21.47 11.28 39.32
CA GLN A 7 21.06 11.59 37.96
C GLN A 7 19.63 11.10 37.80
N ALA A 8 18.68 12.04 37.74
CA ALA A 8 17.36 11.77 37.21
C ALA A 8 17.57 11.21 35.80
N SER A 9 17.23 9.94 35.61
CA SER A 9 17.21 9.31 34.29
C SER A 9 16.33 10.17 33.39
N GLN A 10 16.95 10.78 32.38
CA GLN A 10 16.24 11.43 31.29
C GLN A 10 15.29 10.40 30.69
N VAL A 11 14.01 10.51 31.02
CA VAL A 11 12.96 9.87 30.25
C VAL A 11 13.06 10.50 28.87
N SER A 12 13.54 9.70 27.91
CA SER A 12 13.54 10.05 26.49
C SER A 12 12.14 10.55 26.13
N LEU A 13 12.06 11.74 25.54
CA LEU A 13 10.87 12.29 24.89
C LEU A 13 10.53 11.38 23.69
N ALA A 14 9.99 10.19 23.95
CA ALA A 14 9.64 9.24 22.91
C ALA A 14 8.45 9.80 22.12
N ASP A 15 8.73 10.30 20.92
CA ASP A 15 7.86 10.36 19.74
C ASP A 15 6.35 10.50 20.04
N GLU A 16 5.90 11.66 20.52
CA GLU A 16 4.46 11.93 20.68
C GLU A 16 3.71 11.63 19.37
N GLY A 17 2.69 10.78 19.45
CA GLY A 17 1.86 10.41 18.30
C GLY A 17 2.40 9.27 17.42
N ILE A 18 3.46 8.55 17.83
CA ILE A 18 3.89 7.31 17.16
C ILE A 18 3.56 6.10 18.03
N THR A 19 2.86 5.12 17.44
CA THR A 19 2.51 3.85 18.09
C THR A 19 3.13 2.69 17.33
N VAL A 20 4.07 1.97 17.95
CA VAL A 20 4.65 0.75 17.37
C VAL A 20 3.58 -0.35 17.34
N ILE A 21 3.36 -0.97 16.18
CA ILE A 21 2.38 -2.04 15.99
C ILE A 21 3.01 -3.43 15.86
N GLY A 22 4.33 -3.49 15.68
CA GLY A 22 5.12 -4.71 15.78
C GLY A 22 6.44 -4.64 15.04
N ALA A 23 7.30 -5.63 15.28
CA ALA A 23 8.58 -5.79 14.60
C ALA A 23 8.82 -7.26 14.26
N ARG A 24 9.14 -7.56 13.00
CA ARG A 24 9.48 -8.92 12.52
C ARG A 24 10.52 -8.81 11.42
N ASN A 25 11.46 -9.75 11.37
CA ASN A 25 12.48 -9.85 10.30
C ASN A 25 13.25 -8.53 10.04
N GLY A 26 13.56 -7.79 11.10
CA GLY A 26 14.28 -6.50 11.00
C GLY A 26 13.41 -5.32 10.53
N LEU A 27 12.11 -5.53 10.29
CA LEU A 27 11.16 -4.49 9.91
C LEU A 27 10.30 -4.10 11.12
N GLU A 28 10.54 -2.90 11.66
CA GLU A 28 9.70 -2.29 12.69
C GLU A 28 8.61 -1.42 12.04
N LEU A 29 7.36 -1.75 12.33
CA LEU A 29 6.19 -1.05 11.85
C LEU A 29 5.55 -0.23 12.97
N ALA A 30 5.16 0.99 12.64
CA ALA A 30 4.51 1.91 13.53
C ALA A 30 3.45 2.73 12.79
N ILE A 31 2.52 3.30 13.53
CA ILE A 31 1.55 4.28 13.02
C ILE A 31 1.99 5.64 13.52
N ARG A 32 2.08 6.62 12.61
CA ARG A 32 2.18 8.04 12.96
C ARG A 32 0.78 8.64 12.93
N ARG A 33 0.32 9.19 14.05
CA ARG A 33 -0.99 9.83 14.19
C ARG A 33 -1.14 10.97 13.18
N SER A 34 -2.13 10.83 12.29
CA SER A 34 -2.63 11.91 11.46
C SER A 34 -3.43 12.91 12.30
N PRO A 35 -3.19 14.22 12.17
CA PRO A 35 -3.92 15.24 12.92
C PRO A 35 -5.36 15.44 12.42
N ALA A 36 -5.65 15.02 11.19
CA ALA A 36 -6.97 15.14 10.57
C ALA A 36 -7.18 14.04 9.52
N ARG A 37 -8.44 13.78 9.15
CA ARG A 37 -8.74 12.90 8.02
C ARG A 37 -8.32 13.56 6.71
N SER A 38 -7.64 12.81 5.84
CA SER A 38 -7.29 13.29 4.50
C SER A 38 -7.04 12.15 3.51
N LEU A 39 -6.98 12.49 2.23
CA LEU A 39 -6.51 11.61 1.16
C LEU A 39 -4.97 11.47 1.11
N GLY A 40 -4.24 12.18 1.98
CA GLY A 40 -2.80 12.33 1.84
C GLY A 40 -2.43 12.95 0.48
N LYS A 41 -1.39 12.42 -0.17
CA LYS A 41 -0.97 12.82 -1.51
C LYS A 41 -1.72 12.02 -2.56
N VAL A 42 -2.51 12.69 -3.41
CA VAL A 42 -3.15 12.04 -4.56
C VAL A 42 -2.14 11.91 -5.69
N ILE A 43 -1.81 10.67 -6.07
CA ILE A 43 -0.83 10.39 -7.12
C ILE A 43 -1.48 10.53 -8.49
N SER A 44 -1.03 11.53 -9.26
CA SER A 44 -1.58 11.91 -10.57
C SER A 44 -0.79 11.37 -11.77
N ARG A 45 0.49 10.99 -11.59
CA ARG A 45 1.36 10.39 -12.61
C ARG A 45 2.20 9.24 -12.04
N PRO A 46 2.58 8.22 -12.83
CA PRO A 46 3.32 7.06 -12.35
C PRO A 46 4.72 7.38 -11.79
N ASP A 47 5.38 8.42 -12.33
CA ASP A 47 6.71 8.89 -11.95
C ASP A 47 6.68 9.99 -10.87
N SER A 48 5.62 10.04 -10.05
CA SER A 48 5.46 11.08 -9.03
C SER A 48 6.53 10.99 -7.93
N SER A 49 7.17 12.12 -7.63
CA SER A 49 8.11 12.23 -6.50
C SER A 49 7.44 12.16 -5.12
N ASP A 50 6.10 12.23 -5.06
CA ASP A 50 5.32 12.10 -3.83
C ASP A 50 5.01 10.62 -3.48
N LEU A 51 5.48 9.66 -4.29
CA LEU A 51 5.31 8.24 -4.00
C LEU A 51 6.03 7.82 -2.71
N ILE A 52 5.37 6.98 -1.92
CA ILE A 52 5.99 6.29 -0.78
C ILE A 52 7.22 5.52 -1.27
N ALA A 53 8.32 5.57 -0.51
CA ALA A 53 9.58 4.95 -0.90
C ALA A 53 9.42 3.45 -1.25
N GLY A 54 9.79 3.06 -2.46
CA GLY A 54 9.68 1.69 -2.95
C GLY A 54 8.29 1.26 -3.43
N VAL A 55 7.27 2.12 -3.31
CA VAL A 55 6.04 1.96 -4.11
C VAL A 55 6.36 2.39 -5.53
N GLU A 56 6.08 1.51 -6.49
CA GLU A 56 6.23 1.81 -7.92
C GLU A 56 4.86 1.72 -8.60
N VAL A 57 4.63 2.58 -9.59
CA VAL A 57 3.39 2.59 -10.37
C VAL A 57 3.78 2.54 -11.85
N GLU A 58 3.07 1.72 -12.62
CA GLU A 58 3.30 1.59 -14.06
C GLU A 58 1.96 1.60 -14.80
N GLN A 59 1.91 2.24 -15.97
CA GLN A 59 0.73 2.19 -16.81
C GLN A 59 0.77 0.95 -17.70
N MET A 60 -0.30 0.14 -17.64
CA MET A 60 -0.47 -1.02 -18.52
C MET A 60 -0.54 -0.57 -19.99
N GLN A 61 0.16 -1.31 -20.85
CA GLN A 61 0.11 -1.11 -22.29
C GLN A 61 -1.15 -1.76 -22.87
N VAL A 62 -2.19 -0.95 -23.06
CA VAL A 62 -3.47 -1.38 -23.62
C VAL A 62 -3.46 -1.21 -25.14
N GLN A 63 -3.57 -2.31 -25.87
CA GLN A 63 -3.65 -2.36 -27.33
C GLN A 63 -5.12 -2.54 -27.75
N ALA A 64 -5.80 -1.45 -28.08
CA ALA A 64 -7.23 -1.45 -28.43
C ALA A 64 -7.48 -1.55 -29.94
N ASP A 65 -8.56 -2.24 -30.33
CA ASP A 65 -9.08 -2.34 -31.69
C ASP A 65 -10.62 -2.48 -31.73
N ASP A 66 -11.20 -2.76 -32.89
CA ASP A 66 -12.65 -2.88 -33.10
C ASP A 66 -13.31 -4.08 -32.38
N ARG A 67 -12.51 -4.96 -31.76
CA ARG A 67 -12.97 -6.14 -31.02
C ARG A 67 -12.89 -5.94 -29.51
N GLY A 68 -12.20 -4.90 -29.04
CA GLY A 68 -11.92 -4.64 -27.63
C GLY A 68 -10.48 -4.21 -27.40
N PHE A 69 -9.78 -4.86 -26.48
CA PHE A 69 -8.36 -4.61 -26.25
C PHE A 69 -7.61 -5.86 -25.78
N PHE A 70 -6.30 -5.86 -26.03
CA PHE A 70 -5.33 -6.77 -25.45
C PHE A 70 -4.41 -5.98 -24.50
N ALA A 71 -4.11 -6.54 -23.34
CA ALA A 71 -3.11 -6.01 -22.42
C ALA A 71 -2.44 -7.17 -21.67
N GLU A 72 -1.12 -7.06 -21.45
CA GLU A 72 -0.40 -7.94 -20.53
C GLU A 72 -0.54 -7.36 -19.11
N LEU A 73 -0.97 -8.17 -18.14
CA LEU A 73 -1.10 -7.75 -16.73
C LEU A 73 0.21 -7.78 -15.94
N ALA A 74 1.21 -8.51 -16.44
CA ALA A 74 2.55 -8.59 -15.87
C ALA A 74 3.41 -9.49 -16.77
N ARG A 75 4.68 -9.12 -16.93
CA ARG A 75 5.72 -10.00 -17.50
C ARG A 75 6.82 -10.25 -16.47
N LEU A 76 6.63 -11.30 -15.68
CA LEU A 76 7.51 -11.68 -14.57
C LEU A 76 8.96 -11.91 -15.03
N GLY A 77 9.92 -11.38 -14.28
CA GLY A 77 11.36 -11.57 -14.53
C GLY A 77 11.90 -10.87 -15.79
N SER A 78 11.18 -9.89 -16.35
CA SER A 78 11.60 -9.13 -17.54
C SER A 78 11.88 -7.66 -17.22
N SER A 79 11.18 -6.72 -17.87
CA SER A 79 11.21 -5.28 -17.65
C SER A 79 10.00 -4.80 -16.84
N GLY A 80 10.03 -3.53 -16.46
CA GLY A 80 8.96 -2.89 -15.72
C GLY A 80 8.90 -3.32 -14.25
N ILE A 81 7.88 -2.85 -13.54
CA ILE A 81 7.74 -3.10 -12.10
C ILE A 81 7.51 -4.58 -11.77
N ALA A 82 6.90 -5.34 -12.68
CA ALA A 82 6.69 -6.79 -12.51
C ALA A 82 7.99 -7.60 -12.43
N ALA A 83 9.12 -7.05 -12.91
CA ALA A 83 10.44 -7.67 -12.74
C ALA A 83 10.85 -7.81 -11.27
N ARG A 84 10.34 -6.94 -10.39
CA ARG A 84 10.62 -6.96 -8.94
C ARG A 84 9.96 -8.13 -8.22
N MET A 85 8.91 -8.71 -8.80
CA MET A 85 8.15 -9.81 -8.19
C MET A 85 8.93 -11.12 -8.16
N VAL A 86 10.02 -11.24 -8.94
CA VAL A 86 10.85 -12.45 -9.00
C VAL A 86 12.28 -12.10 -8.54
N PRO A 87 12.53 -12.04 -7.21
CA PRO A 87 13.89 -11.93 -6.71
C PRO A 87 14.78 -13.06 -7.23
N ALA A 88 16.06 -12.78 -7.45
CA ALA A 88 16.99 -13.74 -8.03
C ALA A 88 17.01 -15.06 -7.23
N GLY A 89 16.50 -16.13 -7.83
CA GLY A 89 16.50 -17.49 -7.24
C GLY A 89 15.22 -17.91 -6.54
N GLU A 90 14.22 -17.03 -6.38
CA GLU A 90 12.93 -17.37 -5.76
C GLU A 90 11.81 -17.45 -6.81
N ARG A 91 11.01 -18.53 -6.76
CA ARG A 91 9.91 -18.79 -7.72
C ARG A 91 8.54 -18.94 -7.07
N LYS A 92 8.34 -18.37 -5.88
CA LYS A 92 7.07 -18.48 -5.17
C LYS A 92 6.16 -17.31 -5.54
N ILE A 93 5.41 -17.44 -6.62
CA ILE A 93 4.42 -16.43 -7.00
C ILE A 93 3.02 -16.99 -6.75
N GLN A 94 2.19 -16.24 -6.02
CA GLN A 94 0.76 -16.52 -5.94
C GLN A 94 0.00 -15.49 -6.76
N ILE A 95 -0.99 -15.95 -7.53
CA ILE A 95 -1.88 -15.08 -8.29
C ILE A 95 -3.28 -15.25 -7.74
N SER A 96 -3.92 -14.14 -7.42
CA SER A 96 -5.24 -14.11 -6.78
C SER A 96 -6.13 -13.09 -7.48
N THR A 97 -7.44 -13.27 -7.37
CA THR A 97 -8.42 -12.28 -7.84
C THR A 97 -9.48 -12.04 -6.77
N THR A 98 -10.01 -10.82 -6.74
CA THR A 98 -11.15 -10.45 -5.91
C THR A 98 -12.09 -9.57 -6.71
N LEU A 99 -13.38 -9.87 -6.61
CA LEU A 99 -14.46 -9.00 -7.06
C LEU A 99 -15.06 -8.31 -5.84
N THR A 100 -15.36 -7.02 -5.95
CA THR A 100 -15.88 -6.19 -4.85
C THR A 100 -17.02 -5.30 -5.31
N TYR A 101 -18.08 -5.22 -4.51
CA TYR A 101 -19.25 -4.41 -4.83
C TYR A 101 -19.03 -2.91 -4.56
N PRO A 102 -19.75 -2.02 -5.25
CA PRO A 102 -19.71 -0.57 -5.03
C PRO A 102 -19.71 -0.17 -3.55
N GLY A 103 -18.85 0.78 -3.18
CA GLY A 103 -18.75 1.31 -1.82
C GLY A 103 -18.04 0.40 -0.80
N THR A 104 -17.74 -0.86 -1.16
CA THR A 104 -17.00 -1.78 -0.27
C THR A 104 -15.59 -1.25 -0.01
N ILE A 105 -15.18 -1.25 1.26
CA ILE A 105 -13.81 -0.98 1.69
C ILE A 105 -13.14 -2.29 2.10
N LYS A 106 -12.03 -2.64 1.45
CA LYS A 106 -11.15 -3.75 1.86
C LYS A 106 -9.82 -3.18 2.31
N ALA A 107 -9.72 -2.94 3.61
CA ALA A 107 -8.58 -2.29 4.25
C ALA A 107 -8.61 -2.56 5.77
N ILE A 108 -7.55 -2.31 6.53
CA ILE A 108 -6.18 -1.98 6.10
C ILE A 108 -5.33 -3.22 6.32
N HIS A 109 -4.65 -3.70 5.30
CA HIS A 109 -3.73 -4.83 5.39
C HIS A 109 -2.29 -4.33 5.31
N TYR A 110 -1.36 -5.07 5.90
CA TYR A 110 0.08 -4.85 5.73
C TYR A 110 0.82 -6.18 5.92
N HIS A 111 2.02 -6.28 5.36
CA HIS A 111 2.84 -7.48 5.42
C HIS A 111 4.25 -7.14 5.91
N TYR A 112 4.89 -8.07 6.62
CA TYR A 112 6.28 -7.89 7.05
C TYR A 112 7.27 -8.35 5.99
N MET A 113 6.85 -9.24 5.08
CA MET A 113 7.72 -9.79 4.06
C MET A 113 7.10 -9.77 2.65
N GLN A 114 5.78 -9.91 2.50
CA GLN A 114 5.13 -9.95 1.18
C GLN A 114 5.23 -8.63 0.41
N THR A 115 5.60 -8.75 -0.86
CA THR A 115 5.41 -7.71 -1.88
C THR A 115 4.17 -8.04 -2.70
N ASP A 116 3.33 -7.04 -2.93
CA ASP A 116 2.12 -7.15 -3.75
C ASP A 116 2.31 -6.38 -5.08
N LEU A 117 1.82 -6.95 -6.17
CA LEU A 117 1.62 -6.26 -7.45
C LEU A 117 0.12 -6.27 -7.78
N TRP A 118 -0.52 -5.12 -7.73
CA TRP A 118 -1.95 -4.95 -7.93
C TRP A 118 -2.26 -4.47 -9.34
N ALA A 119 -3.16 -5.17 -10.03
CA ALA A 119 -3.65 -4.86 -11.37
C ALA A 119 -5.20 -4.85 -11.39
N PRO A 120 -5.84 -3.68 -11.26
CA PRO A 120 -7.29 -3.55 -11.40
C PRO A 120 -7.71 -3.75 -12.86
N ILE A 121 -8.59 -4.73 -13.11
CA ILE A 121 -9.00 -5.12 -14.46
C ILE A 121 -10.46 -4.78 -14.80
N ALA A 122 -11.27 -4.45 -13.80
CA ALA A 122 -12.65 -4.00 -13.98
C ALA A 122 -13.02 -2.96 -12.92
N GLY A 123 -13.92 -2.03 -13.27
CA GLY A 123 -14.37 -0.96 -12.37
C GLY A 123 -13.27 0.05 -12.04
N MET A 124 -13.50 0.82 -10.97
CA MET A 124 -12.56 1.84 -10.47
C MET A 124 -12.37 1.67 -8.96
N LEU A 125 -11.14 1.89 -8.50
CA LEU A 125 -10.72 1.78 -7.11
C LEU A 125 -10.11 3.11 -6.63
N GLN A 126 -10.44 3.50 -5.40
CA GLN A 126 -9.63 4.43 -4.60
C GLN A 126 -8.67 3.60 -3.75
N VAL A 127 -7.43 3.47 -4.20
CA VAL A 127 -6.38 2.74 -3.48
C VAL A 127 -5.76 3.65 -2.43
N PHE A 128 -5.73 3.14 -1.20
CA PHE A 128 -5.04 3.71 -0.05
C PHE A 128 -3.68 3.03 0.11
N LEU A 129 -2.64 3.83 0.35
CA LEU A 129 -1.32 3.36 0.79
C LEU A 129 -0.85 4.21 1.97
N CYS A 130 -0.20 3.59 2.96
CA CYS A 130 0.44 4.29 4.09
C CYS A 130 1.76 3.62 4.47
N ASP A 131 2.82 4.40 4.58
CA ASP A 131 4.13 3.89 4.96
C ASP A 131 4.23 3.67 6.48
N LEU A 132 4.15 2.41 6.92
CA LEU A 132 4.25 2.08 8.34
C LEU A 132 5.70 1.86 8.81
N ARG A 133 6.69 1.89 7.91
CA ARG A 133 8.07 1.53 8.22
C ARG A 133 8.74 2.67 8.98
N ARG A 134 9.04 2.47 10.27
CA ARG A 134 9.57 3.56 11.12
C ARG A 134 10.89 4.13 10.61
N SER A 135 11.73 3.30 10.00
CA SER A 135 13.03 3.70 9.43
C SER A 135 12.93 4.31 8.03
N SER A 136 11.75 4.35 7.42
CA SER A 136 11.56 4.89 6.07
C SER A 136 11.65 6.42 6.04
N ALA A 137 12.27 6.96 4.99
CA ALA A 137 12.28 8.40 4.72
C ALA A 137 10.86 8.97 4.46
N THR A 138 9.90 8.11 4.07
CA THR A 138 8.50 8.47 3.86
C THR A 138 7.58 7.96 4.98
N PHE A 139 8.12 7.64 6.16
CA PHE A 139 7.33 7.12 7.29
C PHE A 139 6.11 8.00 7.60
N GLY A 140 4.92 7.38 7.66
CA GLY A 140 3.64 8.02 7.91
C GLY A 140 3.02 8.74 6.71
N LEU A 141 3.68 8.74 5.55
CA LEU A 141 3.13 9.34 4.34
C LEU A 141 1.98 8.47 3.79
N ILE A 142 0.91 9.14 3.39
CA ILE A 142 -0.27 8.52 2.78
C ILE A 142 -0.32 8.87 1.30
N ASN A 143 -0.53 7.88 0.45
CA ASN A 143 -0.87 8.07 -0.96
C ASN A 143 -2.31 7.61 -1.24
N THR A 144 -3.01 8.39 -2.07
CA THR A 144 -4.24 7.96 -2.74
C THR A 144 -3.93 7.73 -4.21
N VAL A 145 -4.28 6.56 -4.74
CA VAL A 145 -4.17 6.27 -6.17
C VAL A 145 -5.54 5.84 -6.70
N TYR A 146 -6.11 6.64 -7.60
CA TYR A 146 -7.31 6.25 -8.33
C TYR A 146 -6.92 5.44 -9.55
N VAL A 147 -7.31 4.17 -9.60
CA VAL A 147 -6.91 3.20 -10.64
C VAL A 147 -8.09 2.33 -11.06
N GLY A 148 -8.04 1.76 -12.25
CA GLY A 148 -9.15 0.97 -12.81
C GLY A 148 -9.14 0.97 -14.33
N VAL A 149 -10.27 0.61 -14.94
CA VAL A 149 -10.37 0.53 -16.41
C VAL A 149 -10.12 1.86 -17.12
N LEU A 150 -10.43 3.00 -16.48
CA LEU A 150 -10.16 4.34 -17.02
C LEU A 150 -8.74 4.84 -16.73
N ARG A 151 -8.01 4.14 -15.86
CA ARG A 151 -6.65 4.46 -15.46
C ARG A 151 -5.92 3.15 -15.16
N PRO A 152 -5.55 2.41 -16.23
CA PRO A 152 -5.11 1.01 -16.16
C PRO A 152 -3.68 0.96 -15.65
N TRP A 153 -3.51 1.18 -14.35
CA TRP A 153 -2.22 1.24 -13.70
C TRP A 153 -2.03 0.06 -12.78
N GLU A 154 -0.82 -0.48 -12.82
CA GLU A 154 -0.31 -1.45 -11.87
C GLU A 154 0.36 -0.71 -10.70
N ILE A 155 0.27 -1.29 -9.50
CA ILE A 155 0.87 -0.73 -8.30
C ILE A 155 1.68 -1.83 -7.61
N LEU A 156 2.99 -1.62 -7.48
CA LEU A 156 3.87 -2.46 -6.67
C LEU A 156 3.94 -1.90 -5.26
N ILE A 157 3.63 -2.73 -4.27
CA ILE A 157 3.51 -2.36 -2.86
C ILE A 157 4.52 -3.21 -2.08
N PRO A 158 5.59 -2.60 -1.55
CA PRO A 158 6.61 -3.32 -0.81
C PRO A 158 6.16 -3.67 0.62
N PRO A 159 6.87 -4.59 1.30
CA PRO A 159 6.61 -4.92 2.69
C PRO A 159 6.61 -3.68 3.59
N GLY A 160 5.74 -3.66 4.58
CA GLY A 160 5.56 -2.55 5.53
C GLY A 160 4.76 -1.35 5.01
N VAL A 161 4.35 -1.34 3.74
CA VAL A 161 3.37 -0.37 3.25
C VAL A 161 1.97 -0.94 3.46
N ALA A 162 1.22 -0.31 4.37
CA ALA A 162 -0.19 -0.63 4.56
C ALA A 162 -0.98 -0.24 3.33
N HIS A 163 -1.93 -1.09 2.96
CA HIS A 163 -2.71 -0.90 1.75
C HIS A 163 -4.17 -1.34 1.91
N GLY A 164 -5.00 -0.85 1.00
CA GLY A 164 -6.41 -1.19 0.91
C GLY A 164 -7.09 -0.39 -0.18
N TYR A 165 -8.38 -0.62 -0.41
CA TYR A 165 -9.11 0.15 -1.39
C TYR A 165 -10.60 0.28 -1.07
N LYS A 166 -11.23 1.29 -1.68
CA LYS A 166 -12.68 1.42 -1.81
C LYS A 166 -13.09 1.27 -3.27
N THR A 167 -14.13 0.48 -3.53
CA THR A 167 -14.72 0.35 -4.87
C THR A 167 -15.58 1.57 -5.20
N LEU A 168 -15.33 2.18 -6.35
CA LEU A 168 -15.98 3.40 -6.81
C LEU A 168 -17.04 3.14 -7.88
N GLY A 169 -17.92 4.12 -8.07
CA GLY A 169 -18.96 4.08 -9.10
C GLY A 169 -20.12 3.15 -8.74
N ALA A 170 -20.86 2.72 -9.76
CA ALA A 170 -22.05 1.89 -9.62
C ALA A 170 -21.82 0.42 -10.00
N GLN A 171 -20.65 0.09 -10.55
CA GLN A 171 -20.30 -1.26 -10.99
C GLN A 171 -19.31 -1.90 -10.02
N PRO A 172 -19.33 -3.23 -9.86
CA PRO A 172 -18.27 -3.93 -9.15
C PRO A 172 -16.90 -3.64 -9.75
N ALA A 173 -15.86 -3.71 -8.91
CA ALA A 173 -14.48 -3.69 -9.36
C ALA A 173 -13.84 -5.05 -9.17
N GLN A 174 -12.95 -5.40 -10.09
CA GLN A 174 -12.17 -6.63 -10.02
C GLN A 174 -10.68 -6.28 -9.99
N LEU A 175 -10.00 -6.79 -8.97
CA LEU A 175 -8.56 -6.69 -8.80
C LEU A 175 -7.95 -8.07 -9.03
N VAL A 176 -6.95 -8.15 -9.89
CA VAL A 176 -5.99 -9.25 -9.93
C VAL A 176 -4.75 -8.77 -9.18
N TYR A 177 -4.19 -9.62 -8.33
CA TYR A 177 -2.94 -9.30 -7.64
C TYR A 177 -2.01 -10.49 -7.59
N LEU A 178 -0.72 -10.20 -7.72
CA LEU A 178 0.37 -11.14 -7.60
C LEU A 178 1.10 -10.88 -6.29
N THR A 179 1.54 -11.94 -5.62
CA THR A 179 2.37 -11.84 -4.41
C THR A 179 3.67 -12.61 -4.61
N ASP A 180 4.78 -12.09 -4.08
CA ASP A 180 6.13 -12.66 -4.21
C ASP A 180 6.38 -13.88 -3.29
N ARG A 181 5.33 -14.34 -2.61
CA ARG A 181 5.30 -15.52 -1.75
C ARG A 181 3.89 -16.07 -1.63
N TYR A 182 3.78 -17.31 -1.15
CA TYR A 182 2.48 -17.88 -0.79
C TYR A 182 1.93 -17.24 0.47
N TYR A 183 0.60 -17.26 0.58
CA TYR A 183 -0.10 -16.75 1.75
C TYR A 183 0.47 -17.32 3.06
N ASN A 184 0.80 -16.43 3.98
CA ASN A 184 1.20 -16.77 5.33
C ASN A 184 0.42 -15.88 6.34
N PRO A 185 -0.47 -16.45 7.16
CA PRO A 185 -1.22 -15.68 8.15
C PRO A 185 -0.31 -15.02 9.20
N GLU A 186 0.90 -15.53 9.43
CA GLU A 186 1.87 -14.92 10.33
C GLU A 186 2.59 -13.71 9.70
N ASP A 187 2.45 -13.49 8.39
CA ASP A 187 3.02 -12.33 7.71
C ASP A 187 2.04 -11.15 7.65
N GLU A 188 0.74 -11.44 7.59
CA GLU A 188 -0.32 -10.42 7.51
C GLU A 188 -0.59 -9.77 8.86
N GLY A 189 -0.71 -8.44 8.85
CA GLY A 189 -1.32 -7.65 9.90
C GLY A 189 -2.52 -6.86 9.38
N ARG A 190 -3.42 -6.49 10.29
CA ARG A 190 -4.67 -5.79 9.96
C ARG A 190 -4.92 -4.63 10.92
N LEU A 191 -5.42 -3.53 10.38
CA LEU A 191 -5.99 -2.43 11.15
C LEU A 191 -7.45 -2.20 10.70
N PRO A 192 -8.32 -1.69 11.59
CA PRO A 192 -9.62 -1.19 11.20
C PRO A 192 -9.50 -0.19 10.05
N TYR A 193 -10.39 -0.26 9.06
CA TYR A 193 -10.37 0.67 7.91
C TYR A 193 -10.48 2.14 8.32
N ASN A 194 -11.11 2.42 9.47
CA ASN A 194 -11.32 3.73 10.06
C ASN A 194 -10.38 4.00 11.26
N HIS A 195 -9.20 3.38 11.30
CA HIS A 195 -8.24 3.55 12.39
C HIS A 195 -7.98 5.06 12.64
N PRO A 196 -8.23 5.56 13.87
CA PRO A 196 -8.26 7.00 14.14
C PRO A 196 -6.90 7.66 13.92
N ASP A 197 -5.80 6.98 14.26
CA ASP A 197 -4.46 7.53 14.06
C ASP A 197 -3.99 7.46 12.59
N VAL A 198 -4.57 6.61 11.73
CA VAL A 198 -4.24 6.61 10.30
C VAL A 198 -4.90 7.81 9.62
N GLY A 199 -6.17 8.06 9.95
CA GLY A 199 -6.88 9.26 9.47
C GLY A 199 -7.05 9.29 7.95
N TYR A 200 -7.32 8.16 7.29
CA TYR A 200 -7.58 8.16 5.86
C TYR A 200 -9.05 8.50 5.54
N ASP A 201 -9.26 9.32 4.52
CA ASP A 201 -10.58 9.69 4.04
C ASP A 201 -11.09 8.74 2.95
N TRP A 202 -12.12 7.97 3.27
CA TRP A 202 -12.78 7.06 2.33
C TRP A 202 -13.98 7.71 1.63
N GLU A 203 -14.35 8.94 1.98
CA GLU A 203 -15.54 9.59 1.46
C GLU A 203 -15.35 10.12 0.04
N THR A 204 -16.44 10.10 -0.72
CA THR A 204 -16.46 10.67 -2.06
C THR A 204 -16.32 12.19 -1.95
N GLN A 205 -15.37 12.76 -2.68
CA GLN A 205 -15.12 14.20 -2.68
C GLN A 205 -16.14 14.90 -3.58
N HIS A 206 -16.95 15.78 -3.00
CA HIS A 206 -17.90 16.62 -3.74
C HIS A 206 -17.22 17.97 -4.03
N LYS A 207 -17.08 18.31 -5.32
CA LYS A 207 -16.47 19.56 -5.81
C LYS A 207 -17.46 20.33 -6.65
#